data_AF-A0A846H0I8-F1
#
_entry.id   AF-A0A846H0I8-F1
#
_cell.length_a   1.000
_cell.length_b   1.000
_cell.length_c   1.000
_cell.angle_alpha   90.00
_cell.angle_beta   90.00
_cell.angle_gamma   90.00
#
_symmetry.space_group_name_H-M   'P 1'
#
loop_
_entity.id
_entity.type
_entity.pdbx_description
1 polymer ?
#
loop_
_entity_poly.entity_id
_entity_poly.type
_entity_poly.pdbx_seq_one_letter_code
_entity_poly.pdbx_strand_id
1 'polypeptide(L)'
;MRESDKVRSSQQGKARLKQAYKDAKLTQEKLAQQANVSVDTVKRLLGTKDCPHGVERWAVRNICKVLKIKPTDIVDRKDWEPQHQLPPEFKQFIQDKTHLFCGREFVFKAIEEFFSNTAQGYFTVIGDAGMGKSAIAAKYVLDNPDAICFFNSRAEGMNRPELFLKKIRQQLITRYQLPDAQDADLSALLAKVREKLSAGERLVIVVDALDEVDQEGAGNLLYLPTIVPDRVYFILTRRPYNQNEKRLRLSPSTPTEELDLRANSQQSHRDVKEYIWQLLNHPDYKPGLSQWIKKQRALSNQEFVEEIAGKSENNFMYLRCVLPAIADGFYNDKPLNELPVGLQGYYENHWQLMGMTTKPLPRDKIKIVYVMCALRSAASRQIIANYSKQDEFTVQEVLDGWQQFLHKQETYRPPRYRFYHESFRDFLHRQDIVQAAGMMLPNISVEVADNMTEGLEL
;
A
#
# COMPACT_ATOMS: atom_id res chain seq x y z
N MET A 1 1.23 -29.26 6.43
CA MET A 1 1.42 -29.79 5.06
C MET A 1 2.28 -31.03 5.15
N ARG A 2 2.02 -32.04 4.32
CA ARG A 2 2.72 -33.33 4.37
C ARG A 2 3.78 -33.36 3.27
N GLU A 3 4.86 -34.09 3.49
CA GLU A 3 5.90 -34.32 2.48
C GLU A 3 5.38 -35.08 1.25
N SER A 4 4.26 -35.79 1.40
CA SER A 4 3.51 -36.46 0.33
C SER A 4 2.67 -35.53 -0.53
N ASP A 5 2.49 -34.25 -0.15
CA ASP A 5 1.70 -33.30 -0.94
C ASP A 5 2.38 -33.08 -2.30
N LYS A 6 1.59 -32.95 -3.36
CA LYS A 6 2.07 -32.85 -4.74
C LYS A 6 2.09 -31.40 -5.22
N VAL A 7 3.18 -31.00 -5.87
CA VAL A 7 3.41 -29.66 -6.40
C VAL A 7 3.89 -29.69 -7.86
N ARG A 8 3.83 -28.55 -8.55
CA ARG A 8 4.32 -28.42 -9.92
C ARG A 8 5.35 -27.29 -10.01
N SER A 9 6.32 -27.44 -10.90
CA SER A 9 7.27 -26.36 -11.16
C SER A 9 6.60 -25.22 -11.93
N SER A 10 6.94 -23.98 -11.57
CA SER A 10 6.51 -22.79 -12.31
C SER A 10 7.31 -22.65 -13.61
N GLN A 11 6.86 -21.80 -14.55
CA GLN A 11 7.64 -21.57 -15.78
C GLN A 11 9.05 -21.03 -15.48
N GLN A 12 9.16 -20.07 -14.57
CA GLN A 12 10.45 -19.56 -14.11
C GLN A 12 11.25 -20.63 -13.36
N GLY A 13 10.58 -21.43 -12.52
CA GLY A 13 11.25 -22.48 -11.77
C GLY A 13 11.80 -23.62 -12.62
N LYS A 14 11.16 -23.93 -13.76
CA LYS A 14 11.72 -24.84 -14.79
C LYS A 14 13.04 -24.30 -15.34
N ALA A 15 13.09 -23.01 -15.68
CA ALA A 15 14.30 -22.36 -16.18
C ALA A 15 15.40 -22.33 -15.11
N ARG A 16 15.05 -21.99 -13.86
CA ARG A 16 16.01 -21.94 -12.74
C ARG A 16 16.57 -23.31 -12.41
N LEU A 17 15.74 -24.35 -12.34
CA LEU A 17 16.18 -25.73 -12.16
C LEU A 17 17.14 -26.15 -13.30
N LYS A 18 16.78 -25.83 -14.56
CA LYS A 18 17.61 -26.14 -15.73
C LYS A 18 18.98 -25.49 -15.66
N GLN A 19 19.06 -24.26 -15.18
CA GLN A 19 20.32 -23.57 -14.99
C GLN A 19 21.12 -24.18 -13.83
N ALA A 20 20.50 -24.39 -12.67
CA ALA A 20 21.17 -24.87 -11.46
C ALA A 20 21.84 -26.24 -11.65
N TYR A 21 21.19 -27.20 -12.31
CA TYR A 21 21.82 -28.52 -12.53
C TYR A 21 22.96 -28.49 -13.56
N LYS A 22 22.91 -27.55 -14.52
CA LYS A 22 24.01 -27.28 -15.46
C LYS A 22 25.20 -26.63 -14.75
N ASP A 23 24.95 -25.64 -13.89
CA ASP A 23 25.98 -24.97 -13.10
C ASP A 23 26.68 -25.97 -12.16
N ALA A 24 25.92 -26.91 -11.61
CA ALA A 24 26.44 -28.04 -10.83
C ALA A 24 27.15 -29.12 -11.67
N LYS A 25 27.20 -28.98 -13.01
CA LYS A 25 27.78 -29.95 -13.96
C LYS A 25 27.20 -31.37 -13.82
N LEU A 26 25.92 -31.48 -13.49
CA LEU A 26 25.22 -32.76 -13.36
C LEU A 26 24.47 -33.11 -14.64
N THR A 27 24.27 -34.41 -14.89
CA THR A 27 23.24 -34.88 -15.82
C THR A 27 21.93 -35.08 -15.05
N GLN A 28 20.80 -35.25 -15.76
CA GLN A 28 19.51 -35.53 -15.10
C GLN A 28 19.56 -36.85 -14.31
N GLU A 29 20.28 -37.84 -14.83
CA GLU A 29 20.49 -39.15 -14.21
C GLU A 29 21.33 -39.03 -12.93
N LYS A 30 22.45 -38.29 -12.99
CA LYS A 30 23.29 -38.06 -11.81
C LYS A 30 22.58 -37.26 -10.73
N LEU A 31 21.81 -36.23 -11.12
CA LEU A 31 21.00 -35.46 -10.18
C LEU A 31 19.94 -36.34 -9.50
N ALA A 32 19.22 -37.16 -10.28
CA ALA A 32 18.22 -38.06 -9.75
C ALA A 32 18.81 -39.07 -8.76
N GLN A 33 19.96 -39.65 -9.11
CA GLN A 33 20.69 -40.57 -8.24
C GLN A 33 21.13 -39.90 -6.93
N GLN A 34 21.74 -38.71 -7.01
CA GLN A 34 22.20 -37.98 -5.82
C GLN A 34 21.05 -37.49 -4.92
N ALA A 35 19.91 -37.16 -5.51
CA ALA A 35 18.72 -36.74 -4.78
C ALA A 35 17.85 -37.93 -4.29
N ASN A 36 18.24 -39.17 -4.60
CA ASN A 36 17.46 -40.37 -4.31
C ASN A 36 16.00 -40.27 -4.84
N VAL A 37 15.86 -39.88 -6.10
CA VAL A 37 14.58 -39.76 -6.82
C VAL A 37 14.70 -40.42 -8.19
N SER A 38 13.56 -40.63 -8.87
CA SER A 38 13.59 -41.12 -10.26
C SER A 38 14.03 -40.02 -11.24
N VAL A 39 14.68 -40.41 -12.35
CA VAL A 39 15.01 -39.47 -13.45
C VAL A 39 13.74 -38.83 -14.02
N ASP A 40 12.62 -39.56 -14.02
CA ASP A 40 11.32 -39.04 -14.42
C ASP A 40 10.82 -37.91 -13.52
N THR A 41 11.11 -37.96 -12.22
CA THR A 41 10.82 -36.87 -11.28
C THR A 41 11.54 -35.59 -11.72
N VAL A 42 12.82 -35.69 -12.05
CA VAL A 42 13.62 -34.56 -12.56
C VAL A 42 13.05 -34.05 -13.89
N LYS A 43 12.73 -34.94 -14.83
CA LYS A 43 12.12 -34.59 -16.13
C LYS A 43 10.77 -33.90 -16.00
N ARG A 44 9.92 -34.35 -15.06
CA ARG A 44 8.64 -33.72 -14.73
C ARG A 44 8.83 -32.29 -14.22
N LEU A 45 9.77 -32.07 -13.29
CA LEU A 45 10.08 -30.72 -12.79
C LEU A 45 10.71 -29.81 -13.85
N LEU A 46 11.47 -30.36 -14.80
CA LEU A 46 12.01 -29.60 -15.93
C LEU A 46 10.96 -29.30 -17.02
N GLY A 47 9.79 -29.91 -16.94
CA GLY A 47 8.75 -29.80 -17.97
C GLY A 47 9.06 -30.58 -19.26
N THR A 48 10.05 -31.49 -19.24
CA THR A 48 10.41 -32.35 -20.39
C THR A 48 9.69 -33.70 -20.36
N LYS A 49 8.90 -33.96 -19.33
CA LYS A 49 7.96 -35.09 -19.23
C LYS A 49 6.65 -34.59 -18.63
N ASP A 50 5.54 -35.14 -19.10
CA ASP A 50 4.22 -34.76 -18.60
C ASP A 50 4.07 -35.06 -17.08
N CYS A 51 3.36 -34.16 -16.40
CA CYS A 51 3.25 -34.14 -14.94
C CYS A 51 1.79 -33.96 -14.47
N PRO A 52 0.87 -34.87 -14.85
CA PRO A 52 -0.55 -34.73 -14.56
C PRO A 52 -0.84 -34.71 -13.06
N HIS A 53 -0.04 -35.42 -12.26
CA HIS A 53 -0.23 -35.53 -10.81
C HIS A 53 0.79 -34.75 -9.98
N GLY A 54 1.59 -33.86 -10.58
CA GLY A 54 2.63 -33.15 -9.82
C GLY A 54 3.76 -34.07 -9.34
N VAL A 55 4.63 -33.51 -8.51
CA VAL A 55 5.77 -34.17 -7.86
C VAL A 55 5.65 -33.97 -6.36
N GLU A 56 5.92 -35.02 -5.59
CA GLU A 56 5.87 -34.95 -4.12
C GLU A 56 6.95 -34.01 -3.57
N ARG A 57 6.62 -33.31 -2.49
CA ARG A 57 7.49 -32.27 -1.94
C ARG A 57 8.84 -32.79 -1.43
N TRP A 58 8.88 -33.98 -0.83
CA TRP A 58 10.17 -34.55 -0.39
C TRP A 58 11.16 -34.68 -1.56
N ALA A 59 10.66 -35.02 -2.76
CA ALA A 59 11.49 -35.19 -3.94
C ALA A 59 12.06 -33.84 -4.40
N VAL A 60 11.25 -32.78 -4.36
CA VAL A 60 11.70 -31.41 -4.64
C VAL A 60 12.74 -30.97 -3.62
N ARG A 61 12.54 -31.23 -2.32
CA ARG A 61 13.51 -30.90 -1.26
C ARG A 61 14.86 -31.59 -1.48
N ASN A 62 14.85 -32.88 -1.80
CA ASN A 62 16.09 -33.61 -2.03
C ASN A 62 16.87 -33.07 -3.23
N ILE A 63 16.18 -32.77 -4.33
CA ILE A 63 16.79 -32.13 -5.51
C ILE A 63 17.38 -30.77 -5.13
N CYS A 64 16.64 -29.95 -4.40
CA CYS A 64 17.08 -28.64 -3.94
C CYS A 64 18.31 -28.72 -3.04
N LYS A 65 18.37 -29.73 -2.15
CA LYS A 65 19.53 -29.99 -1.28
C LYS A 65 20.79 -30.31 -2.07
N VAL A 66 20.68 -31.14 -3.12
CA VAL A 66 21.81 -31.47 -4.00
C VAL A 66 22.29 -30.22 -4.75
N LEU A 67 21.36 -29.42 -5.25
CA LEU A 67 21.66 -28.23 -6.05
C LEU A 67 21.97 -26.97 -5.23
N LYS A 68 21.81 -27.03 -3.90
CA LYS A 68 21.94 -25.89 -2.99
C LYS A 68 21.03 -24.69 -3.37
N ILE A 69 19.82 -24.99 -3.82
CA ILE A 69 18.76 -24.00 -4.12
C ILE A 69 17.57 -24.19 -3.18
N LYS A 70 16.61 -23.26 -3.18
CA LYS A 70 15.38 -23.37 -2.38
C LYS A 70 14.26 -24.03 -3.19
N PRO A 71 13.34 -24.78 -2.56
CA PRO A 71 12.17 -25.32 -3.28
C PRO A 71 11.31 -24.27 -3.99
N THR A 72 11.22 -23.06 -3.42
CA THR A 72 10.54 -21.91 -4.03
C THR A 72 11.24 -21.37 -5.28
N ASP A 73 12.49 -21.79 -5.54
CA ASP A 73 13.19 -21.50 -6.80
C ASP A 73 12.68 -22.40 -7.94
N ILE A 74 11.98 -23.50 -7.63
CA ILE A 74 11.43 -24.46 -8.61
C ILE A 74 9.90 -24.37 -8.68
N VAL A 75 9.24 -24.26 -7.54
CA VAL A 75 7.79 -24.30 -7.38
C VAL A 75 7.30 -22.91 -6.98
N ASP A 76 6.18 -22.45 -7.53
CA ASP A 76 5.60 -21.16 -7.12
C ASP A 76 5.35 -21.16 -5.60
N ARG A 77 5.73 -20.07 -4.94
CA ARG A 77 5.64 -19.96 -3.48
C ARG A 77 4.24 -20.22 -2.95
N LYS A 78 3.19 -19.78 -3.67
CA LYS A 78 1.77 -20.04 -3.33
C LYS A 78 1.43 -21.54 -3.24
N ASP A 79 2.14 -22.38 -4.00
CA ASP A 79 1.92 -23.83 -4.08
C ASP A 79 2.85 -24.58 -3.12
N TRP A 80 4.03 -24.02 -2.81
CA TRP A 80 4.97 -24.58 -1.84
C TRP A 80 4.62 -24.21 -0.39
N GLU A 81 4.10 -23.01 -0.16
CA GLU A 81 3.77 -22.43 1.14
C GLU A 81 2.44 -21.68 1.08
N PRO A 82 1.29 -22.38 0.88
CA PRO A 82 -0.03 -21.76 0.85
C PRO A 82 -0.37 -20.97 2.12
N GLN A 83 0.23 -21.31 3.26
CA GLN A 83 0.08 -20.55 4.51
C GLN A 83 0.90 -19.25 4.56
N HIS A 84 1.71 -18.96 3.54
CA HIS A 84 2.49 -17.71 3.38
C HIS A 84 1.87 -16.82 2.29
N GLN A 85 0.57 -16.97 2.05
CA GLN A 85 -0.13 -16.11 1.11
C GLN A 85 -0.53 -14.80 1.78
N LEU A 86 -0.39 -13.71 1.01
CA LEU A 86 -0.92 -12.41 1.37
C LEU A 86 -2.43 -12.51 1.64
N PRO A 87 -2.95 -11.83 2.68
CA PRO A 87 -4.38 -11.73 2.92
C PRO A 87 -5.10 -11.29 1.64
N PRO A 88 -6.10 -12.06 1.15
CA PRO A 88 -6.78 -11.77 -0.11
C PRO A 88 -7.29 -10.32 -0.21
N GLU A 89 -7.78 -9.77 0.90
CA GLU A 89 -8.26 -8.40 1.01
C GLU A 89 -7.20 -7.32 0.71
N PHE A 90 -5.92 -7.62 0.93
CA PHE A 90 -4.82 -6.69 0.71
C PHE A 90 -4.12 -6.90 -0.64
N LYS A 91 -4.46 -7.94 -1.41
CA LYS A 91 -3.79 -8.23 -2.69
C LYS A 91 -3.90 -7.08 -3.69
N GLN A 92 -5.12 -6.59 -3.92
CA GLN A 92 -5.35 -5.48 -4.84
C GLN A 92 -4.66 -4.21 -4.34
N PHE A 93 -4.79 -3.90 -3.03
CA PHE A 93 -4.12 -2.76 -2.42
C PHE A 93 -2.60 -2.81 -2.63
N ILE A 94 -1.96 -3.95 -2.36
CA ILE A 94 -0.52 -4.12 -2.54
C ILE A 94 -0.14 -3.94 -4.01
N GLN A 95 -0.91 -4.50 -4.95
CA GLN A 95 -0.68 -4.32 -6.38
C GLN A 95 -0.77 -2.85 -6.79
N ASP A 96 -1.82 -2.14 -6.37
CA ASP A 96 -2.04 -0.72 -6.70
C ASP A 96 -0.96 0.20 -6.11
N LYS A 97 -0.48 -0.13 -4.91
CA LYS A 97 0.60 0.63 -4.24
C LYS A 97 1.99 0.30 -4.78
N THR A 98 2.19 -0.88 -5.37
CA THR A 98 3.48 -1.31 -5.93
C THR A 98 3.57 -1.16 -7.45
N HIS A 99 2.47 -0.79 -8.11
CA HIS A 99 2.45 -0.46 -9.54
C HIS A 99 3.42 0.68 -9.85
N LEU A 100 4.39 0.41 -10.74
CA LEU A 100 5.49 1.32 -11.11
C LEU A 100 6.31 1.82 -9.91
N PHE A 101 6.42 1.03 -8.83
CA PHE A 101 7.29 1.36 -7.71
C PHE A 101 8.76 1.39 -8.17
N CYS A 102 9.51 2.43 -7.76
CA CYS A 102 10.96 2.52 -7.94
C CYS A 102 11.62 3.20 -6.73
N GLY A 103 12.95 3.08 -6.65
CA GLY A 103 13.78 3.71 -5.63
C GLY A 103 13.53 3.20 -4.21
N ARG A 104 13.70 4.09 -3.22
CA ARG A 104 13.52 3.83 -1.78
C ARG A 104 14.51 2.83 -1.18
N GLU A 105 15.59 2.51 -1.87
CA GLU A 105 16.61 1.58 -1.38
C GLU A 105 17.17 1.96 -0.01
N PHE A 106 17.34 3.26 0.25
CA PHE A 106 17.85 3.74 1.54
C PHE A 106 16.95 3.35 2.72
N VAL A 107 15.63 3.25 2.49
CA VAL A 107 14.67 2.84 3.53
C VAL A 107 14.80 1.35 3.80
N PHE A 108 14.88 0.52 2.75
CA PHE A 108 15.04 -0.93 2.90
C PHE A 108 16.39 -1.30 3.49
N LYS A 109 17.46 -0.56 3.15
CA LYS A 109 18.78 -0.70 3.77
C LYS A 109 18.73 -0.41 5.27
N ALA A 110 18.10 0.69 5.67
CA ALA A 110 17.93 1.03 7.09
C ALA A 110 17.11 -0.03 7.85
N ILE A 111 16.06 -0.59 7.23
CA ILE A 111 15.28 -1.69 7.83
C ILE A 111 16.17 -2.93 8.07
N GLU A 112 17.00 -3.32 7.11
CA GLU A 112 17.90 -4.48 7.28
C GLU A 112 19.05 -4.21 8.27
N GLU A 113 19.56 -2.98 8.32
CA GLU A 113 20.52 -2.53 9.34
C GLU A 113 19.90 -2.64 10.75
N PHE A 114 18.67 -2.16 10.92
CA PHE A 114 17.93 -2.29 12.18
C PHE A 114 17.80 -3.75 12.62
N PHE A 115 17.43 -4.65 11.70
CA PHE A 115 17.33 -6.08 11.99
C PHE A 115 18.67 -6.76 12.31
N SER A 116 19.77 -6.22 11.82
CA SER A 116 21.11 -6.76 12.07
C SER A 116 21.67 -6.29 13.41
N ASN A 117 21.24 -5.10 13.87
CA ASN A 117 21.74 -4.45 15.07
C ASN A 117 20.89 -4.68 16.32
N THR A 118 19.68 -5.22 16.15
CA THR A 118 18.74 -5.50 17.24
C THR A 118 18.27 -6.94 17.18
N ALA A 119 17.78 -7.49 18.30
CA ALA A 119 17.19 -8.82 18.31
C ALA A 119 15.66 -8.78 18.15
N GLN A 120 15.02 -7.61 18.32
CA GLN A 120 13.58 -7.37 18.26
C GLN A 120 13.33 -5.86 18.21
N GLY A 121 12.10 -5.43 17.86
CA GLY A 121 11.68 -4.05 18.10
C GLY A 121 10.77 -3.45 17.03
N TYR A 122 10.72 -2.12 16.99
CA TYR A 122 9.86 -1.34 16.11
C TYR A 122 10.69 -0.42 15.21
N PHE A 123 10.54 -0.57 13.90
CA PHE A 123 11.06 0.36 12.91
C PHE A 123 9.90 1.17 12.32
N THR A 124 9.96 2.50 12.38
CA THR A 124 8.86 3.37 11.91
C THR A 124 9.30 4.26 10.77
N VAL A 125 8.64 4.15 9.62
CA VAL A 125 8.79 5.09 8.49
C VAL A 125 7.82 6.26 8.67
N ILE A 126 8.38 7.46 8.79
CA ILE A 126 7.64 8.71 9.00
C ILE A 126 7.70 9.56 7.74
N GLY A 127 6.63 10.28 7.45
CA GLY A 127 6.60 11.27 6.37
C GLY A 127 5.22 11.84 6.17
N ASP A 128 5.11 12.94 5.44
CA ASP A 128 3.85 13.60 5.17
C ASP A 128 2.98 12.79 4.20
N ALA A 129 1.75 13.25 3.99
CA ALA A 129 0.82 12.61 3.07
C ALA A 129 1.37 12.61 1.64
N GLY A 130 1.23 11.48 0.93
CA GLY A 130 1.65 11.35 -0.46
C GLY A 130 3.15 11.07 -0.69
N MET A 131 3.98 11.04 0.36
CA MET A 131 5.42 10.70 0.22
C MET A 131 5.70 9.22 -0.11
N GLY A 132 4.69 8.34 -0.12
CA GLY A 132 4.85 6.94 -0.54
C GLY A 132 5.07 5.91 0.58
N LYS A 133 4.77 6.26 1.84
CA LYS A 133 4.86 5.35 3.00
C LYS A 133 4.15 4.00 2.79
N SER A 134 2.88 4.04 2.39
CA SER A 134 2.10 2.83 2.09
C SER A 134 2.67 2.01 0.95
N ALA A 135 3.31 2.67 -0.03
CA ALA A 135 3.99 1.98 -1.12
C ALA A 135 5.24 1.24 -0.63
N ILE A 136 6.02 1.84 0.29
CA ILE A 136 7.16 1.19 0.94
C ILE A 136 6.70 -0.03 1.75
N ALA A 137 5.66 0.10 2.57
CA ALA A 137 5.10 -1.01 3.34
C ALA A 137 4.58 -2.14 2.43
N ALA A 138 3.80 -1.80 1.39
CA ALA A 138 3.31 -2.76 0.42
C ALA A 138 4.45 -3.45 -0.35
N LYS A 139 5.48 -2.71 -0.74
CA LYS A 139 6.65 -3.26 -1.43
C LYS A 139 7.45 -4.21 -0.54
N TYR A 140 7.64 -3.85 0.73
CA TYR A 140 8.28 -4.74 1.70
C TYR A 140 7.54 -6.07 1.80
N VAL A 141 6.20 -6.02 1.94
CA VAL A 141 5.34 -7.20 2.04
C VAL A 141 5.34 -8.03 0.75
N LEU A 142 5.37 -7.38 -0.41
CA LEU A 142 5.45 -8.05 -1.72
C LEU A 142 6.77 -8.82 -1.87
N ASP A 143 7.89 -8.22 -1.46
CA ASP A 143 9.22 -8.82 -1.55
C ASP A 143 9.48 -9.82 -0.41
N ASN A 144 8.75 -9.71 0.70
CA ASN A 144 8.79 -10.60 1.86
C ASN A 144 7.40 -11.20 2.15
N PRO A 145 6.91 -12.17 1.34
CA PRO A 145 5.60 -12.81 1.55
C PRO A 145 5.42 -13.53 2.91
N ASP A 146 6.50 -13.75 3.67
CA ASP A 146 6.44 -14.26 5.04
C ASP A 146 5.94 -13.23 6.06
N ALA A 147 6.01 -11.95 5.71
CA ALA A 147 5.59 -10.87 6.59
C ALA A 147 4.09 -10.92 6.80
N ILE A 148 3.68 -10.74 8.05
CA ILE A 148 2.28 -10.50 8.39
C ILE A 148 1.99 -9.03 8.13
N CYS A 149 0.83 -8.70 7.57
CA CYS A 149 0.52 -7.32 7.23
C CYS A 149 -0.87 -6.88 7.65
N PHE A 150 -0.99 -5.59 7.96
CA PHE A 150 -2.27 -4.91 8.11
C PHE A 150 -2.15 -3.48 7.60
N PHE A 151 -3.01 -3.12 6.66
CA PHE A 151 -3.04 -1.77 6.10
C PHE A 151 -4.24 -1.03 6.69
N ASN A 152 -3.98 -0.06 7.57
CA ASN A 152 -5.06 0.77 8.08
C ASN A 152 -5.63 1.61 6.94
N SER A 153 -6.96 1.69 6.88
CA SER A 153 -7.64 2.60 5.96
C SER A 153 -8.91 3.13 6.59
N ARG A 154 -8.92 4.43 6.91
CA ARG A 154 -10.12 5.12 7.39
C ARG A 154 -11.25 5.03 6.37
N ALA A 155 -10.90 5.21 5.10
CA ALA A 155 -11.85 5.24 4.01
C ALA A 155 -12.57 3.89 3.75
N GLU A 156 -11.95 2.77 4.13
CA GLU A 156 -12.55 1.42 4.06
C GLU A 156 -13.05 0.93 5.43
N GLY A 157 -13.00 1.77 6.48
CA GLY A 157 -13.32 1.37 7.87
C GLY A 157 -12.37 0.30 8.44
N MET A 158 -11.23 0.07 7.79
CA MET A 158 -10.19 -0.89 8.16
C MET A 158 -9.19 -0.26 9.12
N ASN A 159 -9.64 0.39 10.18
CA ASN A 159 -8.78 1.22 11.04
C ASN A 159 -9.12 1.13 12.54
N ARG A 160 -9.87 0.10 12.95
CA ARG A 160 -10.24 -0.16 14.35
C ARG A 160 -9.34 -1.22 15.00
N PRO A 161 -8.95 -1.07 16.28
CA PRO A 161 -8.10 -2.03 16.99
C PRO A 161 -8.62 -3.48 17.00
N GLU A 162 -9.94 -3.68 17.15
CA GLU A 162 -10.55 -5.01 17.21
C GLU A 162 -10.40 -5.75 15.88
N LEU A 163 -10.51 -4.99 14.78
CA LEU A 163 -10.36 -5.53 13.43
C LEU A 163 -8.90 -5.82 13.11
N PHE A 164 -7.98 -4.92 13.50
CA PHE A 164 -6.55 -5.17 13.45
C PHE A 164 -6.18 -6.46 14.18
N LEU A 165 -6.57 -6.60 15.44
CA LEU A 165 -6.26 -7.77 16.26
C LEU A 165 -6.83 -9.05 15.64
N LYS A 166 -8.09 -9.02 15.20
CA LYS A 166 -8.75 -10.15 14.52
C LYS A 166 -7.95 -10.61 13.30
N LYS A 167 -7.50 -9.68 12.45
CA LYS A 167 -6.81 -9.99 11.19
C LYS A 167 -5.36 -10.43 11.39
N ILE A 168 -4.63 -9.78 12.29
CA ILE A 168 -3.28 -10.21 12.66
C ILE A 168 -3.32 -11.59 13.31
N ARG A 169 -4.28 -11.83 14.21
CA ARG A 169 -4.48 -13.13 14.85
C ARG A 169 -4.73 -14.23 13.83
N GLN A 170 -5.64 -14.01 12.88
CA GLN A 170 -5.94 -14.98 11.82
C GLN A 170 -4.69 -15.36 11.03
N GLN A 171 -3.87 -14.37 10.65
CA GLN A 171 -2.63 -14.59 9.91
C GLN A 171 -1.61 -15.38 10.74
N LEU A 172 -1.36 -14.99 11.99
CA LEU A 172 -0.40 -15.66 12.87
C LEU A 172 -0.83 -17.10 13.21
N ILE A 173 -2.11 -17.32 13.53
CA ILE A 173 -2.65 -18.67 13.80
C ILE A 173 -2.49 -19.57 12.59
N THR A 174 -2.83 -19.09 11.40
CA THR A 174 -2.72 -19.86 10.15
C THR A 174 -1.26 -20.15 9.83
N ARG A 175 -0.39 -19.15 9.94
CA ARG A 175 1.03 -19.23 9.57
C ARG A 175 1.83 -20.15 10.48
N TYR A 176 1.56 -20.11 11.79
CA TYR A 176 2.34 -20.81 12.81
C TYR A 176 1.59 -21.99 13.46
N GLN A 177 0.39 -22.32 12.95
CA GLN A 177 -0.44 -23.44 13.40
C GLN A 177 -0.68 -23.40 14.91
N LEU A 178 -1.35 -22.32 15.36
CA LEU A 178 -1.65 -22.06 16.78
C LEU A 178 -3.14 -22.25 17.08
N PRO A 179 -3.66 -23.51 17.15
CA PRO A 179 -5.10 -23.77 17.28
C PRO A 179 -5.71 -23.20 18.57
N ASP A 180 -4.94 -23.17 19.68
CA ASP A 180 -5.40 -22.73 21.01
C ASP A 180 -5.11 -21.24 21.29
N ALA A 181 -5.22 -20.38 20.28
CA ALA A 181 -4.88 -18.95 20.40
C ALA A 181 -5.96 -17.99 19.88
N GLN A 182 -7.20 -18.46 19.70
CA GLN A 182 -8.31 -17.68 19.14
C GLN A 182 -8.71 -16.45 19.98
N ASP A 183 -8.53 -16.54 21.29
CA ASP A 183 -8.85 -15.47 22.24
C ASP A 183 -7.60 -14.81 22.86
N ALA A 184 -6.41 -15.23 22.45
CA ALA A 184 -5.16 -14.66 22.95
C ALA A 184 -5.04 -13.19 22.56
N ASP A 185 -4.60 -12.35 23.50
CA ASP A 185 -4.13 -11.01 23.18
C ASP A 185 -2.87 -11.06 22.28
N LEU A 186 -2.49 -9.91 21.73
CA LEU A 186 -1.37 -9.86 20.80
C LEU A 186 -0.05 -10.26 21.47
N SER A 187 0.19 -9.88 22.72
CA SER A 187 1.43 -10.18 23.43
C SER A 187 1.61 -11.70 23.63
N ALA A 188 0.58 -12.36 24.15
CA ALA A 188 0.55 -13.81 24.35
C ALA A 188 0.69 -14.57 23.03
N LEU A 189 0.06 -14.06 21.96
CA LEU A 189 0.17 -14.67 20.64
C LEU A 189 1.59 -14.57 20.07
N LEU A 190 2.25 -13.42 20.20
CA LEU A 190 3.63 -13.25 19.75
C LEU A 190 4.60 -14.13 20.53
N ALA A 191 4.38 -14.33 21.83
CA ALA A 191 5.16 -15.28 22.64
C ALA A 191 5.03 -16.72 22.10
N LYS A 192 3.81 -17.18 21.81
CA LYS A 192 3.58 -18.50 21.18
C LYS A 192 4.25 -18.62 19.81
N VAL A 193 4.22 -17.56 19.00
CA VAL A 193 4.90 -17.57 17.69
C VAL A 193 6.41 -17.67 17.88
N ARG A 194 6.97 -16.96 18.86
CA ARG A 194 8.40 -17.01 19.15
C ARG A 194 8.90 -18.42 19.46
N GLU A 195 8.12 -19.21 20.19
CA GLU A 195 8.44 -20.63 20.47
C GLU A 195 8.48 -21.50 19.21
N LYS A 196 7.79 -21.09 18.14
CA LYS A 196 7.76 -21.79 16.83
C LYS A 196 8.84 -21.33 15.86
N LEU A 197 9.55 -20.23 16.13
CA LEU A 197 10.59 -19.70 15.25
C LEU A 197 11.88 -20.54 15.36
N SER A 198 12.37 -21.01 14.21
CA SER A 198 13.64 -21.73 14.11
C SER A 198 14.85 -20.80 14.30
N ALA A 199 16.04 -21.37 14.44
CA ALA A 199 17.28 -20.60 14.43
C ALA A 199 17.43 -19.83 13.10
N GLY A 200 17.63 -18.51 13.18
CA GLY A 200 17.74 -17.62 12.03
C GLY A 200 16.41 -17.14 11.43
N GLU A 201 15.26 -17.64 11.89
CA GLU A 201 13.95 -17.13 11.49
C GLU A 201 13.54 -15.91 12.32
N ARG A 202 12.89 -14.94 11.68
CA ARG A 202 12.28 -13.76 12.31
C ARG A 202 10.82 -13.63 11.88
N LEU A 203 9.98 -13.13 12.78
CA LEU A 203 8.64 -12.66 12.46
C LEU A 203 8.71 -11.16 12.18
N VAL A 204 8.21 -10.73 11.02
CA VAL A 204 8.03 -9.31 10.70
C VAL A 204 6.53 -9.03 10.53
N ILE A 205 6.04 -8.02 11.23
CA ILE A 205 4.66 -7.54 11.14
C ILE A 205 4.68 -6.11 10.58
N VAL A 206 4.11 -5.92 9.41
CA VAL A 206 4.00 -4.62 8.74
C VAL A 206 2.64 -4.02 9.04
N VAL A 207 2.62 -2.82 9.64
CA VAL A 207 1.39 -2.09 9.95
C VAL A 207 1.46 -0.70 9.32
N ASP A 208 0.66 -0.49 8.28
CA ASP A 208 0.63 0.77 7.54
C ASP A 208 -0.38 1.76 8.13
N ALA A 209 -0.08 3.05 8.02
CA ALA A 209 -0.94 4.20 8.30
C ALA A 209 -1.48 4.25 9.74
N LEU A 210 -0.59 4.22 10.73
CA LEU A 210 -1.00 4.35 12.14
C LEU A 210 -1.72 5.68 12.46
N ASP A 211 -1.51 6.72 11.66
CA ASP A 211 -2.24 8.00 11.76
C ASP A 211 -3.72 7.88 11.38
N GLU A 212 -4.13 6.82 10.67
CA GLU A 212 -5.53 6.61 10.30
C GLU A 212 -6.34 5.84 11.35
N VAL A 213 -5.70 5.33 12.40
CA VAL A 213 -6.33 4.49 13.44
C VAL A 213 -7.38 5.26 14.23
N ASP A 214 -8.61 4.76 14.16
CA ASP A 214 -9.75 5.22 14.95
C ASP A 214 -9.86 4.36 16.22
N GLN A 215 -9.39 4.92 17.33
CA GLN A 215 -9.37 4.25 18.63
C GLN A 215 -9.63 5.28 19.72
N GLU A 216 -10.71 5.05 20.45
CA GLU A 216 -11.06 5.79 21.65
C GLU A 216 -10.34 5.23 22.88
N GLY A 217 -10.15 6.06 23.90
CA GLY A 217 -9.54 5.66 25.18
C GLY A 217 -8.01 5.74 25.22
N ALA A 218 -7.47 5.45 26.41
CA ALA A 218 -6.05 5.67 26.76
C ALA A 218 -5.14 4.45 26.54
N GLY A 219 -5.65 3.37 25.97
CA GLY A 219 -4.87 2.17 25.67
C GLY A 219 -3.76 2.41 24.65
N ASN A 220 -2.78 1.50 24.58
CA ASN A 220 -1.74 1.60 23.56
C ASN A 220 -2.34 1.46 22.16
N LEU A 221 -1.74 2.14 21.18
CA LEU A 221 -2.25 2.16 19.81
C LEU A 221 -2.35 0.75 19.22
N LEU A 222 -3.52 0.38 18.69
CA LEU A 222 -3.82 -0.94 18.12
C LEU A 222 -3.57 -2.13 19.07
N TYR A 223 -3.57 -1.89 20.39
CA TYR A 223 -3.16 -2.88 21.40
C TYR A 223 -1.75 -3.44 21.15
N LEU A 224 -0.88 -2.67 20.47
CA LEU A 224 0.50 -3.07 20.25
C LEU A 224 1.20 -3.27 21.60
N PRO A 225 2.00 -4.34 21.76
CA PRO A 225 2.68 -4.59 23.02
C PRO A 225 3.79 -3.56 23.24
N THR A 226 4.00 -3.18 24.51
CA THR A 226 5.08 -2.26 24.86
C THR A 226 6.46 -2.91 24.84
N ILE A 227 6.49 -4.25 24.91
CA ILE A 227 7.67 -5.11 24.86
C ILE A 227 7.37 -6.24 23.88
N VAL A 228 8.29 -6.51 22.95
CA VAL A 228 8.15 -7.60 21.98
C VAL A 228 9.14 -8.73 22.28
N PRO A 229 8.77 -10.01 22.01
CA PRO A 229 9.72 -11.12 22.14
C PRO A 229 10.89 -11.00 21.17
N ASP A 230 12.01 -11.64 21.49
CA ASP A 230 13.15 -11.79 20.57
C ASP A 230 12.69 -12.27 19.18
N ARG A 231 13.36 -11.84 18.13
CA ARG A 231 13.11 -12.17 16.72
C ARG A 231 11.73 -11.76 16.20
N VAL A 232 11.00 -10.91 16.94
CA VAL A 232 9.76 -10.29 16.50
C VAL A 232 10.00 -8.82 16.21
N TYR A 233 9.64 -8.41 15.00
CA TYR A 233 9.82 -7.04 14.54
C TYR A 233 8.52 -6.47 14.00
N PHE A 234 8.33 -5.18 14.21
CA PHE A 234 7.29 -4.40 13.57
C PHE A 234 7.90 -3.38 12.61
N ILE A 235 7.36 -3.31 11.40
CA ILE A 235 7.59 -2.19 10.49
C ILE A 235 6.31 -1.37 10.46
N LEU A 236 6.39 -0.14 10.92
CA LEU A 236 5.27 0.76 11.05
C LEU A 236 5.40 1.89 10.02
N THR A 237 4.27 2.42 9.56
CA THR A 237 4.27 3.72 8.89
C THR A 237 3.30 4.67 9.56
N ARG A 238 3.64 5.96 9.59
CA ARG A 238 2.75 7.00 10.09
C ARG A 238 3.10 8.37 9.54
N ARG A 239 2.18 9.30 9.68
CA ARG A 239 2.50 10.73 9.66
C ARG A 239 3.25 11.16 10.94
N PRO A 240 3.95 12.31 10.89
CA PRO A 240 4.49 12.95 12.09
C PRO A 240 3.38 13.17 13.12
N TYR A 241 3.70 13.01 14.41
CA TYR A 241 2.76 13.38 15.46
C TYR A 241 2.68 14.91 15.56
N ASN A 242 1.49 15.47 15.77
CA ASN A 242 1.42 16.83 16.31
C ASN A 242 1.72 16.79 17.82
N GLN A 243 1.93 17.97 18.41
CA GLN A 243 2.17 18.09 19.85
C GLN A 243 1.02 17.42 20.62
N ASN A 244 1.36 16.54 21.58
CA ASN A 244 0.43 15.76 22.42
C ASN A 244 -0.36 14.63 21.74
N GLU A 245 -0.04 14.25 20.50
CA GLU A 245 -0.72 13.15 19.78
C GLU A 245 0.03 11.81 19.77
N LYS A 246 1.14 11.70 20.51
CA LYS A 246 1.91 10.44 20.55
C LYS A 246 1.10 9.35 21.26
N ARG A 247 0.49 8.48 20.47
CA ARG A 247 -0.38 7.38 20.93
C ARG A 247 0.35 6.04 21.09
N LEU A 248 1.44 5.83 20.35
CA LEU A 248 2.26 4.61 20.49
C LEU A 248 3.22 4.77 21.67
N ARG A 249 3.04 3.94 22.69
CA ARG A 249 3.85 3.85 23.91
C ARG A 249 4.63 2.53 23.88
N LEU A 250 5.94 2.61 24.07
CA LEU A 250 6.85 1.47 24.08
C LEU A 250 7.70 1.52 25.34
N SER A 251 8.13 0.35 25.83
CA SER A 251 9.07 0.29 26.96
C SER A 251 10.41 0.91 26.55
N PRO A 252 11.11 1.64 27.45
CA PRO A 252 12.47 2.13 27.18
C PRO A 252 13.47 1.03 26.81
N SER A 253 13.20 -0.21 27.22
CA SER A 253 14.02 -1.38 26.89
C SER A 253 13.73 -2.00 25.51
N THR A 254 12.69 -1.55 24.82
CA THR A 254 12.35 -2.06 23.48
C THR A 254 13.08 -1.25 22.42
N PRO A 255 13.93 -1.86 21.58
CA PRO A 255 14.61 -1.14 20.52
C PRO A 255 13.62 -0.49 19.56
N THR A 256 13.86 0.78 19.25
CA THR A 256 13.05 1.55 18.32
C THR A 256 13.93 2.37 17.40
N GLU A 257 13.55 2.44 16.14
CA GLU A 257 14.19 3.30 15.15
C GLU A 257 13.11 4.01 14.33
N GLU A 258 13.34 5.29 14.04
CA GLU A 258 12.45 6.10 13.22
C GLU A 258 13.23 6.65 12.03
N LEU A 259 12.75 6.36 10.81
CA LEU A 259 13.28 6.92 9.57
C LEU A 259 12.29 7.93 9.03
N ASP A 260 12.66 9.21 9.07
CA ASP A 260 11.85 10.29 8.54
C ASP A 260 12.22 10.60 7.08
N LEU A 261 11.29 10.38 6.16
CA LEU A 261 11.46 10.67 4.73
C LEU A 261 11.72 12.16 4.48
N ARG A 262 11.24 13.05 5.37
CA ARG A 262 11.45 14.51 5.28
C ARG A 262 12.90 14.89 5.54
N ALA A 263 13.55 14.17 6.46
CA ALA A 263 14.97 14.34 6.75
C ALA A 263 15.90 13.73 5.67
N ASN A 264 15.36 12.85 4.82
CA ASN A 264 16.07 12.18 3.73
C ASN A 264 15.68 12.75 2.36
N SER A 265 15.64 14.08 2.27
CA SER A 265 15.12 14.81 1.11
C SER A 265 15.96 14.58 -0.16
N GLN A 266 17.29 14.48 -0.04
CA GLN A 266 18.17 14.27 -1.19
C GLN A 266 17.99 12.88 -1.82
N GLN A 267 17.91 11.83 -1.01
CA GLN A 267 17.65 10.47 -1.46
C GLN A 267 16.26 10.38 -2.09
N SER A 268 15.25 10.96 -1.42
CA SER A 268 13.87 11.02 -1.94
C SER A 268 13.79 11.77 -3.27
N HIS A 269 14.58 12.83 -3.44
CA HIS A 269 14.61 13.62 -4.67
C HIS A 269 15.21 12.84 -5.84
N ARG A 270 16.22 11.99 -5.59
CA ARG A 270 16.76 11.07 -6.60
C ARG A 270 15.70 10.05 -7.03
N ASP A 271 15.02 9.43 -6.08
CA ASP A 271 13.95 8.48 -6.35
C ASP A 271 12.81 9.12 -7.18
N VAL A 272 12.46 10.37 -6.88
CA VAL A 272 11.46 11.13 -7.65
C VAL A 272 11.89 11.34 -9.10
N LYS A 273 13.15 11.72 -9.34
CA LYS A 273 13.67 11.88 -10.71
C LYS A 273 13.65 10.56 -11.47
N GLU A 274 14.04 9.47 -10.81
CA GLU A 274 13.97 8.13 -11.38
C GLU A 274 12.54 7.75 -11.77
N TYR A 275 11.56 8.04 -10.91
CA TYR A 275 10.15 7.80 -11.21
C TYR A 275 9.66 8.59 -12.43
N ILE A 276 10.02 9.88 -12.54
CA ILE A 276 9.63 10.69 -13.71
C ILE A 276 10.26 10.11 -14.99
N TRP A 277 11.54 9.72 -14.94
CA TRP A 277 12.21 9.05 -16.05
C TRP A 277 11.55 7.72 -16.43
N GLN A 278 11.11 6.93 -15.46
CA GLN A 278 10.38 5.70 -15.72
C GLN A 278 9.09 5.98 -16.49
N LEU A 279 8.32 6.99 -16.09
CA LEU A 279 7.08 7.37 -16.79
C LEU A 279 7.33 7.92 -18.20
N LEU A 280 8.38 8.72 -18.39
CA LEU A 280 8.79 9.19 -19.73
C LEU A 280 9.11 8.06 -20.71
N ASN A 281 9.51 6.89 -20.19
CA ASN A 281 9.83 5.72 -20.99
C ASN A 281 8.73 4.66 -21.01
N HIS A 282 7.69 4.83 -20.20
CA HIS A 282 6.60 3.86 -20.08
C HIS A 282 5.68 3.92 -21.32
N PRO A 283 5.31 2.78 -21.93
CA PRO A 283 4.50 2.76 -23.16
C PRO A 283 3.21 3.57 -23.09
N ASP A 284 2.51 3.51 -21.95
CA ASP A 284 1.22 4.15 -21.78
C ASP A 284 1.32 5.69 -21.62
N TYR A 285 2.41 6.19 -21.04
CA TYR A 285 2.56 7.62 -20.72
C TYR A 285 3.45 8.37 -21.72
N LYS A 286 4.43 7.68 -22.31
CA LYS A 286 5.44 8.25 -23.20
C LYS A 286 4.86 9.07 -24.36
N PRO A 287 3.82 8.62 -25.10
CA PRO A 287 3.29 9.40 -26.23
C PRO A 287 2.77 10.78 -25.79
N GLY A 288 1.93 10.81 -24.75
CA GLY A 288 1.34 12.03 -24.23
C GLY A 288 2.35 12.98 -23.59
N LEU A 289 3.23 12.45 -22.73
CA LEU A 289 4.31 13.24 -22.11
C LEU A 289 5.24 13.84 -23.18
N SER A 290 5.66 13.03 -24.17
CA SER A 290 6.53 13.52 -25.25
C SER A 290 5.84 14.58 -26.12
N GLN A 291 4.55 14.43 -26.39
CA GLN A 291 3.78 15.42 -27.14
C GLN A 291 3.68 16.73 -26.36
N TRP A 292 3.37 16.67 -25.06
CA TRP A 292 3.27 17.84 -24.22
C TRP A 292 4.62 18.58 -24.11
N ILE A 293 5.72 17.87 -23.87
CA ILE A 293 7.07 18.45 -23.80
C ILE A 293 7.42 19.16 -25.11
N LYS A 294 7.12 18.56 -26.27
CA LYS A 294 7.37 19.17 -27.59
C LYS A 294 6.59 20.46 -27.85
N LYS A 295 5.43 20.65 -27.21
CA LYS A 295 4.65 21.89 -27.30
C LYS A 295 5.28 23.02 -26.48
N GLN A 296 6.12 22.70 -25.49
CA GLN A 296 6.80 23.68 -24.67
C GLN A 296 7.97 24.30 -25.44
N ARG A 297 8.25 25.58 -25.18
CA ARG A 297 9.33 26.31 -25.86
C ARG A 297 10.69 25.80 -25.39
N ALA A 298 11.35 25.01 -26.25
CA ALA A 298 12.72 24.51 -26.07
C ALA A 298 12.95 23.72 -24.77
N LEU A 299 11.96 22.95 -24.31
CA LEU A 299 12.07 22.12 -23.10
C LEU A 299 12.69 20.76 -23.42
N SER A 300 13.85 20.45 -22.83
CA SER A 300 14.43 19.12 -22.88
C SER A 300 13.79 18.17 -21.86
N ASN A 301 13.95 16.85 -22.06
CA ASN A 301 13.50 15.86 -21.08
C ASN A 301 14.20 16.04 -19.72
N GLN A 302 15.47 16.45 -19.72
CA GLN A 302 16.23 16.68 -18.49
C GLN A 302 15.67 17.87 -17.71
N GLU A 303 15.43 19.00 -18.37
CA GLU A 303 14.80 20.18 -17.74
C GLU A 303 13.40 19.85 -17.25
N PHE A 304 12.60 19.11 -18.03
CA PHE A 304 11.29 18.64 -17.59
C PHE A 304 11.37 17.83 -16.28
N VAL A 305 12.32 16.88 -16.19
CA VAL A 305 12.51 16.06 -14.99
C VAL A 305 12.91 16.93 -13.79
N GLU A 306 13.84 17.86 -13.96
CA GLU A 306 14.28 18.77 -12.89
C GLU A 306 13.13 19.65 -12.38
N GLU A 307 12.38 20.27 -13.30
CA GLU A 307 11.27 21.17 -12.97
C GLU A 307 10.11 20.43 -12.30
N ILE A 308 9.70 19.28 -12.83
CA ILE A 308 8.64 18.48 -12.22
C ILE A 308 9.08 17.90 -10.86
N ALA A 309 10.33 17.46 -10.74
CA ALA A 309 10.86 17.00 -9.45
C ALA A 309 10.84 18.13 -8.41
N GLY A 310 11.27 19.34 -8.78
CA GLY A 310 11.18 20.53 -7.93
C GLY A 310 9.73 20.85 -7.53
N LYS A 311 8.82 20.94 -8.50
CA LYS A 311 7.40 21.19 -8.26
C LYS A 311 6.73 20.12 -7.40
N SER A 312 7.22 18.89 -7.40
CA SER A 312 6.63 17.81 -6.63
C SER A 312 6.89 17.90 -5.12
N GLU A 313 7.91 18.64 -4.70
CA GLU A 313 8.35 18.68 -3.29
C GLU A 313 8.62 17.27 -2.70
N ASN A 314 9.17 16.38 -3.52
CA ASN A 314 9.38 14.96 -3.20
C ASN A 314 8.08 14.17 -2.91
N ASN A 315 6.93 14.67 -3.36
CA ASN A 315 5.63 14.05 -3.15
C ASN A 315 5.26 13.14 -4.33
N PHE A 316 5.30 11.82 -4.13
CA PHE A 316 4.94 10.85 -5.15
C PHE A 316 3.46 10.90 -5.54
N MET A 317 2.58 11.35 -4.64
CA MET A 317 1.17 11.53 -4.99
C MET A 317 0.98 12.64 -6.03
N TYR A 318 1.69 13.76 -5.87
CA TYR A 318 1.69 14.82 -6.87
C TYR A 318 2.09 14.25 -8.24
N LEU A 319 3.15 13.44 -8.31
CA LEU A 319 3.61 12.83 -9.56
C LEU A 319 2.58 11.86 -10.15
N ARG A 320 1.93 11.04 -9.30
CA ARG A 320 0.86 10.12 -9.70
C ARG A 320 -0.40 10.83 -10.20
N CYS A 321 -0.61 12.09 -9.85
CA CYS A 321 -1.72 12.89 -10.35
C CYS A 321 -1.33 13.68 -11.60
N VAL A 322 -0.21 14.41 -11.55
CA VAL A 322 0.16 15.39 -12.58
C VAL A 322 0.70 14.71 -13.84
N LEU A 323 1.56 13.70 -13.73
CA LEU A 323 2.15 13.08 -14.92
C LEU A 323 1.13 12.35 -15.80
N PRO A 324 0.20 11.54 -15.24
CA PRO A 324 -0.88 10.97 -16.04
C PRO A 324 -1.79 12.05 -16.65
N ALA A 325 -2.17 13.08 -15.89
CA ALA A 325 -2.99 14.17 -16.42
C ALA A 325 -2.30 14.94 -17.58
N ILE A 326 -0.98 15.13 -17.52
CA ILE A 326 -0.21 15.65 -18.67
C ILE A 326 -0.29 14.69 -19.85
N ALA A 327 -0.07 13.39 -19.62
CA ALA A 327 -0.10 12.37 -20.66
C ALA A 327 -1.47 12.26 -21.34
N ASP A 328 -2.55 12.39 -20.57
CA ASP A 328 -3.95 12.36 -21.04
C ASP A 328 -4.37 13.68 -21.69
N GLY A 329 -3.51 14.70 -21.67
CA GLY A 329 -3.72 15.98 -22.34
C GLY A 329 -4.49 17.02 -21.54
N PHE A 330 -4.77 16.80 -20.26
CA PHE A 330 -5.47 17.75 -19.38
C PHE A 330 -4.76 19.10 -19.28
N TYR A 331 -3.42 19.10 -19.34
CA TYR A 331 -2.58 20.30 -19.29
C TYR A 331 -2.09 20.77 -20.67
N ASN A 332 -2.71 20.33 -21.78
CA ASN A 332 -2.23 20.62 -23.14
C ASN A 332 -2.05 22.11 -23.46
N ASP A 333 -2.89 22.97 -22.88
CA ASP A 333 -2.88 24.41 -23.10
C ASP A 333 -2.18 25.18 -21.98
N LYS A 334 -1.47 24.47 -21.10
CA LYS A 334 -0.78 25.03 -19.93
C LYS A 334 0.74 24.96 -20.11
N PRO A 335 1.45 26.09 -19.96
CA PRO A 335 2.90 26.07 -19.93
C PRO A 335 3.43 25.45 -18.63
N LEU A 336 4.68 24.98 -18.64
CA LEU A 336 5.32 24.32 -17.49
C LEU A 336 5.25 25.12 -16.18
N ASN A 337 5.43 26.44 -16.25
CA ASN A 337 5.40 27.32 -15.08
C ASN A 337 4.01 27.43 -14.43
N GLU A 338 2.92 27.21 -15.19
CA GLU A 338 1.54 27.19 -14.69
C GLU A 338 1.12 25.85 -14.07
N LEU A 339 1.95 24.81 -14.14
CA LEU A 339 1.68 23.58 -13.43
C LEU A 339 1.71 23.81 -11.91
N PRO A 340 0.81 23.14 -11.16
CA PRO A 340 0.73 23.28 -9.72
C PRO A 340 2.06 22.96 -9.02
N VAL A 341 2.27 23.54 -7.84
CA VAL A 341 3.43 23.26 -6.99
C VAL A 341 2.94 22.55 -5.73
N GLY A 342 3.58 21.43 -5.42
CA GLY A 342 3.24 20.59 -4.28
C GLY A 342 1.87 19.94 -4.40
N LEU A 343 1.59 19.02 -3.48
CA LEU A 343 0.30 18.33 -3.44
C LEU A 343 -0.86 19.28 -3.09
N GLN A 344 -0.60 20.27 -2.24
CA GLN A 344 -1.60 21.29 -1.86
C GLN A 344 -1.95 22.21 -3.05
N GLY A 345 -0.95 22.72 -3.77
CA GLY A 345 -1.21 23.54 -4.96
C GLY A 345 -1.91 22.77 -6.07
N TYR A 346 -1.68 21.46 -6.17
CA TYR A 346 -2.46 20.60 -7.07
C TYR A 346 -3.95 20.56 -6.69
N TYR A 347 -4.27 20.42 -5.40
CA TYR A 347 -5.66 20.45 -4.93
C TYR A 347 -6.32 21.82 -5.11
N GLU A 348 -5.60 22.91 -4.83
CA GLU A 348 -6.08 24.28 -5.03
C GLU A 348 -6.37 24.57 -6.51
N ASN A 349 -5.45 24.20 -7.40
CA ASN A 349 -5.62 24.35 -8.84
C ASN A 349 -6.85 23.56 -9.32
N HIS A 350 -7.00 22.32 -8.87
CA HIS A 350 -8.14 21.51 -9.26
C HIS A 350 -9.48 22.05 -8.72
N TRP A 351 -9.50 22.53 -7.47
CA TRP A 351 -10.65 23.20 -6.87
C TRP A 351 -11.13 24.38 -7.74
N GLN A 352 -10.19 25.20 -8.22
CA GLN A 352 -10.48 26.31 -9.14
C GLN A 352 -10.98 25.83 -10.51
N LEU A 353 -10.32 24.83 -11.11
CA LEU A 353 -10.70 24.28 -12.42
C LEU A 353 -12.11 23.66 -12.42
N MET A 354 -12.53 23.09 -11.29
CA MET A 354 -13.90 22.59 -11.08
C MET A 354 -14.93 23.70 -10.86
N GLY A 355 -14.52 24.97 -10.98
CA GLY A 355 -15.39 26.13 -10.87
C GLY A 355 -15.83 26.44 -9.45
N MET A 356 -15.20 25.86 -8.42
CA MET A 356 -15.62 26.04 -7.02
C MET A 356 -15.40 27.46 -6.50
N THR A 357 -14.67 28.28 -7.24
CA THR A 357 -14.44 29.70 -6.94
C THR A 357 -15.17 30.65 -7.91
N THR A 358 -15.99 30.13 -8.83
CA THR A 358 -16.78 30.93 -9.78
C THR A 358 -17.77 31.82 -9.03
N LYS A 359 -18.04 33.04 -9.54
CA LYS A 359 -19.03 33.96 -8.95
C LYS A 359 -20.31 34.00 -9.80
N PRO A 360 -21.51 33.88 -9.20
CA PRO A 360 -21.76 33.58 -7.78
C PRO A 360 -21.25 32.18 -7.40
N LEU A 361 -20.85 32.00 -6.13
CA LEU A 361 -20.29 30.73 -5.65
C LEU A 361 -21.26 29.56 -5.92
N PRO A 362 -20.78 28.42 -6.46
CA PRO A 362 -21.61 27.27 -6.75
C PRO A 362 -21.93 26.49 -5.46
N ARG A 363 -22.82 27.05 -4.63
CA ARG A 363 -23.13 26.54 -3.29
C ARG A 363 -23.56 25.08 -3.29
N ASP A 364 -24.33 24.65 -4.28
CA ASP A 364 -24.83 23.28 -4.37
C ASP A 364 -23.68 22.28 -4.60
N LYS A 365 -22.78 22.59 -5.54
CA LYS A 365 -21.58 21.76 -5.80
C LYS A 365 -20.68 21.67 -4.58
N ILE A 366 -20.44 22.81 -3.93
CA ILE A 366 -19.65 22.89 -2.70
C ILE A 366 -20.30 22.02 -1.60
N LYS A 367 -21.61 22.14 -1.38
CA LYS A 367 -22.34 21.37 -0.38
C LYS A 367 -22.23 19.87 -0.63
N ILE A 368 -22.35 19.41 -1.87
CA ILE A 368 -22.16 18.00 -2.25
C ILE A 368 -20.76 17.51 -1.87
N VAL A 369 -19.71 18.25 -2.24
CA VAL A 369 -18.32 17.87 -1.93
C VAL A 369 -18.05 17.82 -0.41
N TYR A 370 -18.55 18.79 0.35
CA TYR A 370 -18.39 18.79 1.81
C TYR A 370 -19.21 17.69 2.50
N VAL A 371 -20.39 17.34 1.99
CA VAL A 371 -21.16 16.18 2.48
C VAL A 371 -20.38 14.89 2.24
N MET A 372 -19.81 14.70 1.05
CA MET A 372 -18.93 13.56 0.76
C MET A 372 -17.69 13.52 1.68
N CYS A 373 -17.15 14.68 2.04
CA CYS A 373 -16.06 14.78 3.00
C CYS A 373 -16.52 14.43 4.43
N ALA A 374 -17.71 14.86 4.86
CA ALA A 374 -18.25 14.56 6.17
C ALA A 374 -18.60 13.06 6.33
N LEU A 375 -19.05 12.43 5.24
CA LEU A 375 -19.30 10.99 5.19
C LEU A 375 -17.99 10.23 5.46
N ARG A 376 -17.99 9.41 6.53
CA ARG A 376 -16.82 8.62 6.94
C ARG A 376 -16.59 7.39 6.06
N SER A 377 -17.60 6.97 5.30
CA SER A 377 -17.58 5.79 4.43
C SER A 377 -18.13 6.13 3.03
N ALA A 378 -17.88 5.24 2.06
CA ALA A 378 -18.42 5.42 0.71
C ALA A 378 -19.96 5.43 0.72
N ALA A 379 -20.53 6.38 -0.02
CA ALA A 379 -21.97 6.63 -0.05
C ALA A 379 -22.53 6.52 -1.48
N SER A 380 -23.77 6.07 -1.60
CA SER A 380 -24.47 6.08 -2.88
C SER A 380 -24.83 7.51 -3.29
N ARG A 381 -25.08 7.72 -4.59
CA ARG A 381 -25.58 9.00 -5.10
C ARG A 381 -26.83 9.49 -4.35
N GLN A 382 -27.77 8.59 -4.06
CA GLN A 382 -28.97 8.88 -3.30
C GLN A 382 -28.67 9.37 -1.87
N ILE A 383 -27.73 8.72 -1.17
CA ILE A 383 -27.32 9.16 0.17
C ILE A 383 -26.70 10.56 0.12
N ILE A 384 -25.84 10.81 -0.88
CA ILE A 384 -25.21 12.11 -1.06
C ILE A 384 -26.25 13.19 -1.37
N ALA A 385 -27.23 12.89 -2.24
CA ALA A 385 -28.35 13.78 -2.57
C ALA A 385 -29.17 14.15 -1.32
N ASN A 386 -29.54 13.14 -0.53
CA ASN A 386 -30.30 13.35 0.70
C ASN A 386 -29.57 14.27 1.69
N TYR A 387 -28.30 13.98 2.01
CA TYR A 387 -27.54 14.78 2.99
C TYR A 387 -27.14 16.16 2.46
N SER A 388 -26.96 16.32 1.16
CA SER A 388 -26.70 17.62 0.55
C SER A 388 -27.96 18.45 0.31
N LYS A 389 -29.15 17.86 0.46
CA LYS A 389 -30.44 18.47 0.09
C LYS A 389 -30.45 18.91 -1.38
N GLN A 390 -29.90 18.08 -2.26
CA GLN A 390 -29.82 18.29 -3.71
C GLN A 390 -30.50 17.12 -4.43
N ASP A 391 -30.87 17.32 -5.69
CA ASP A 391 -31.40 16.24 -6.52
C ASP A 391 -30.27 15.32 -7.04
N GLU A 392 -30.63 14.08 -7.38
CA GLU A 392 -29.66 13.08 -7.85
C GLU A 392 -28.97 13.46 -9.18
N PHE A 393 -29.60 14.29 -10.02
CA PHE A 393 -29.01 14.73 -11.28
C PHE A 393 -27.86 15.72 -11.02
N THR A 394 -28.08 16.72 -10.17
CA THR A 394 -27.03 17.64 -9.71
C THR A 394 -25.87 16.90 -9.04
N VAL A 395 -26.17 15.89 -8.22
CA VAL A 395 -25.13 15.03 -7.63
C VAL A 395 -24.37 14.26 -8.71
N GLN A 396 -25.05 13.71 -9.72
CA GLN A 396 -24.39 12.99 -10.81
C GLN A 396 -23.40 13.89 -11.56
N GLU A 397 -23.78 15.13 -11.89
CA GLU A 397 -22.88 16.08 -12.56
C GLU A 397 -21.62 16.37 -11.74
N VAL A 398 -21.75 16.49 -10.42
CA VAL A 398 -20.60 16.65 -9.52
C VAL A 398 -19.76 15.38 -9.48
N LEU A 399 -20.36 14.20 -9.37
CA LEU A 399 -19.61 12.94 -9.37
C LEU A 399 -18.82 12.72 -10.67
N ASP A 400 -19.42 13.07 -11.82
CA ASP A 400 -18.77 12.97 -13.12
C ASP A 400 -17.61 13.97 -13.25
N GLY A 401 -17.81 15.22 -12.83
CA GLY A 401 -16.75 16.23 -12.81
C GLY A 401 -15.58 15.86 -11.89
N TRP A 402 -15.87 15.19 -10.77
CA TRP A 402 -14.88 14.84 -9.74
C TRP A 402 -14.32 13.41 -9.88
N GLN A 403 -14.65 12.67 -10.94
CA GLN A 403 -14.32 11.24 -11.08
C GLN A 403 -12.85 10.92 -10.78
N GLN A 404 -11.90 11.78 -11.16
CA GLN A 404 -10.47 11.58 -10.94
C GLN A 404 -10.03 11.66 -9.46
N PHE A 405 -10.86 12.18 -8.56
CA PHE A 405 -10.65 12.22 -7.10
C PHE A 405 -11.48 11.19 -6.36
N LEU A 406 -12.37 10.50 -7.07
CA LEU A 406 -13.33 9.58 -6.49
C LEU A 406 -12.94 8.14 -6.76
N HIS A 407 -13.03 7.34 -5.70
CA HIS A 407 -13.08 5.90 -5.83
C HIS A 407 -14.54 5.47 -5.95
N LYS A 408 -14.89 4.90 -7.10
CA LYS A 408 -16.20 4.32 -7.36
C LYS A 408 -16.18 2.83 -7.03
N GLN A 409 -16.91 2.44 -6.00
CA GLN A 409 -17.08 1.05 -5.59
C GLN A 409 -18.25 0.41 -6.34
N GLU A 410 -17.94 -0.33 -7.40
CA GLU A 410 -18.94 -1.02 -8.25
C GLU A 410 -19.45 -2.34 -7.65
N THR A 411 -18.83 -2.80 -6.56
CA THR A 411 -19.29 -3.98 -5.80
C THR A 411 -20.67 -3.78 -5.17
N TYR A 412 -21.12 -2.54 -5.01
CA TYR A 412 -22.45 -2.19 -4.51
C TYR A 412 -23.40 -1.83 -5.64
N ARG A 413 -24.69 -2.14 -5.46
CA ARG A 413 -25.78 -1.67 -6.33
C ARG A 413 -26.81 -0.91 -5.47
N PRO A 414 -26.98 0.41 -5.65
CA PRO A 414 -26.24 1.30 -6.56
C PRO A 414 -24.75 1.47 -6.16
N PRO A 415 -23.86 1.88 -7.09
CA PRO A 415 -22.45 2.11 -6.79
C PRO A 415 -22.27 3.19 -5.71
N ARG A 416 -21.18 3.08 -4.97
CA ARG A 416 -20.83 4.02 -3.90
C ARG A 416 -19.57 4.82 -4.25
N TYR A 417 -19.50 6.05 -3.76
CA TYR A 417 -18.45 7.01 -4.07
C TYR A 417 -17.80 7.51 -2.77
N ARG A 418 -16.49 7.73 -2.81
CA ARG A 418 -15.70 8.38 -1.75
C ARG A 418 -14.47 9.06 -2.35
N PHE A 419 -13.88 10.00 -1.62
CA PHE A 419 -12.56 10.50 -1.98
C PHE A 419 -11.50 9.40 -1.88
N TYR A 420 -10.60 9.36 -2.86
CA TYR A 420 -9.53 8.36 -2.94
C TYR A 420 -8.36 8.65 -1.97
N HIS A 421 -8.18 9.91 -1.53
CA HIS A 421 -7.07 10.34 -0.66
C HIS A 421 -7.49 11.10 0.58
N GLU A 422 -6.97 10.70 1.74
CA GLU A 422 -7.17 11.43 3.00
C GLU A 422 -6.56 12.84 2.94
N SER A 423 -5.44 13.03 2.23
CA SER A 423 -4.84 14.36 2.05
C SER A 423 -5.74 15.36 1.32
N PHE A 424 -6.68 14.88 0.49
CA PHE A 424 -7.67 15.76 -0.11
C PHE A 424 -8.76 16.17 0.91
N ARG A 425 -9.14 15.26 1.82
CA ARG A 425 -10.03 15.61 2.94
C ARG A 425 -9.36 16.63 3.86
N ASP A 426 -8.07 16.47 4.16
CA ASP A 426 -7.29 17.44 4.92
C ASP A 426 -7.31 18.82 4.26
N PHE A 427 -7.18 18.88 2.93
CA PHE A 427 -7.30 20.12 2.15
C PHE A 427 -8.69 20.77 2.29
N LEU A 428 -9.78 19.99 2.19
CA LEU A 428 -11.14 20.50 2.37
C LEU A 428 -11.41 21.00 3.80
N HIS A 429 -10.65 20.56 4.79
CA HIS A 429 -10.78 21.01 6.17
C HIS A 429 -9.96 22.26 6.52
N ARG A 430 -9.14 22.80 5.60
CA ARG A 430 -8.38 24.03 5.85
C ARG A 430 -9.32 25.23 6.03
N GLN A 431 -9.04 26.06 7.03
CA GLN A 431 -9.93 27.17 7.42
C GLN A 431 -10.15 28.19 6.29
N ASP A 432 -9.12 28.48 5.50
CA ASP A 432 -9.20 29.40 4.36
C ASP A 432 -10.11 28.85 3.25
N ILE A 433 -10.02 27.55 2.94
CA ILE A 433 -10.89 26.88 1.95
C ILE A 433 -12.34 26.86 2.43
N VAL A 434 -12.55 26.61 3.72
CA VAL A 434 -13.86 26.57 4.38
C VAL A 434 -14.52 27.95 4.38
N GLN A 435 -13.78 28.99 4.78
CA GLN A 435 -14.24 30.38 4.76
C GLN A 435 -14.54 30.85 3.33
N ALA A 436 -13.67 30.55 2.36
CA ALA A 436 -13.87 30.92 0.97
C ALA A 436 -15.10 30.25 0.34
N ALA A 437 -15.44 29.03 0.80
CA ALA A 437 -16.65 28.33 0.41
C ALA A 437 -17.94 28.94 1.01
N GLY A 438 -17.82 29.92 1.92
CA GLY A 438 -18.97 30.49 2.65
C GLY A 438 -19.60 29.49 3.63
N MET A 439 -18.86 28.44 3.98
CA MET A 439 -19.31 27.33 4.80
C MET A 439 -18.68 27.45 6.18
N MET A 440 -19.47 27.45 7.25
CA MET A 440 -18.92 27.15 8.58
C MET A 440 -18.92 25.62 8.72
N LEU A 441 -17.74 25.00 8.73
CA LEU A 441 -17.58 23.55 8.96
C LEU A 441 -18.44 23.01 10.13
N PRO A 442 -18.53 23.72 11.30
CA PRO A 442 -19.41 23.30 12.38
C PRO A 442 -20.88 23.20 11.95
N ASN A 443 -21.37 24.09 11.09
CA ASN A 443 -22.76 24.08 10.63
C ASN A 443 -23.02 22.95 9.63
N ILE A 444 -22.05 22.54 8.81
CA ILE A 444 -22.21 21.35 7.96
C ILE A 444 -22.11 20.08 8.81
N SER A 445 -21.15 20.00 9.74
CA SER A 445 -21.04 18.83 10.61
C SER A 445 -22.27 18.68 11.51
N VAL A 446 -22.86 19.78 11.98
CA VAL A 446 -24.14 19.80 12.72
C VAL A 446 -25.31 19.53 11.78
N GLU A 447 -25.46 20.21 10.63
CA GLU A 447 -26.58 19.95 9.70
C GLU A 447 -26.53 18.53 9.11
N VAL A 448 -25.34 18.00 8.83
CA VAL A 448 -25.14 16.61 8.39
C VAL A 448 -25.34 15.63 9.55
N ALA A 449 -24.88 15.94 10.77
CA ALA A 449 -25.15 15.10 11.94
C ALA A 449 -26.65 15.09 12.28
N ASP A 450 -27.31 16.24 12.28
CA ASP A 450 -28.74 16.42 12.53
C ASP A 450 -29.56 15.65 11.48
N ASN A 451 -29.24 15.80 10.19
CA ASN A 451 -29.89 15.04 9.11
C ASN A 451 -29.57 13.52 9.22
N MET A 452 -28.39 13.12 9.73
CA MET A 452 -28.03 11.71 9.97
C MET A 452 -28.79 11.11 11.16
N THR A 453 -29.10 11.90 12.18
CA THR A 453 -29.97 11.50 13.30
C THR A 453 -31.44 11.44 12.90
N GLU A 454 -31.96 12.39 12.13
CA GLU A 454 -33.36 12.35 11.63
C GLU A 454 -33.60 11.16 10.69
N GLY A 455 -32.60 10.75 9.90
CA GLY A 455 -32.68 9.57 9.05
C GLY A 455 -32.56 8.22 9.77
N LEU A 456 -32.32 8.19 11.09
CA LEU A 456 -32.33 7.00 11.94
C LEU A 456 -33.65 6.84 12.73
N GLU A 457 -34.51 7.87 12.73
CA GLU A 457 -35.82 7.87 13.40
C GLU A 457 -37.01 7.58 12.45
N LEU A 458 -36.72 7.24 11.19
CA LEU A 458 -37.66 6.71 10.17
C LEU A 458 -37.21 5.32 9.72
#